data_AF-A0A7X7LI06-F1
#
_entry.id   AF-A0A7X7LI06-F1
#
_cell.length_a   1.000
_cell.length_b   1.000
_cell.length_c   1.000
_cell.angle_alpha   90.00
_cell.angle_beta   90.00
_cell.angle_gamma   90.00
#
_symmetry.space_group_name_H-M   'P 1'
#
loop_
_entity.id
_entity.type
_entity.pdbx_description
1 polymer ?
#
loop_
_entity_poly.entity_id
_entity_poly.type
_entity_poly.pdbx_seq_one_letter_code
_entity_poly.pdbx_strand_id
1 'polypeptide(L)' 'MTTKGMVFNIQRFSLHDGPGIRTNVFLKGCPLHCVWCHNPEGLSKK' A
#
# COMPACT_ATOMS: atom_id res chain seq x y z
N MET A 1 20.77 -4.31 -13.10
CA MET A 1 20.46 -3.91 -11.71
C MET A 1 19.03 -4.36 -11.38
N THR A 2 18.82 -4.97 -10.22
CA THR A 2 17.48 -5.44 -9.79
C THR A 2 16.81 -4.38 -8.94
N THR A 3 15.70 -3.81 -9.40
CA THR A 3 14.91 -2.85 -8.63
C THR A 3 14.15 -3.57 -7.51
N LYS A 4 14.21 -3.05 -6.28
CA LYS A 4 13.52 -3.59 -5.11
C LYS A 4 12.59 -2.52 -4.51
N GLY A 5 11.51 -2.96 -3.88
CA GLY A 5 10.57 -2.11 -3.14
C GLY A 5 10.17 -2.78 -1.81
N MET A 6 9.82 -1.96 -0.82
CA MET A 6 9.34 -2.45 0.48
C MET A 6 7.82 -2.58 0.46
N VAL A 7 7.33 -3.78 0.74
CA VAL A 7 5.90 -4.11 0.77
C VAL A 7 5.51 -4.39 2.22
N PHE A 8 4.43 -3.77 2.71
CA PHE A 8 3.92 -4.07 4.06
C PHE A 8 2.69 -4.97 4.04
N ASN A 9 1.96 -5.04 2.92
CA ASN A 9 0.82 -5.93 2.77
C ASN A 9 0.60 -6.33 1.30
N ILE A 10 0.07 -7.54 1.10
CA ILE A 10 -0.40 -8.04 -0.20
C ILE A 10 -1.81 -8.59 -0.01
N GLN A 11 -2.80 -7.92 -0.58
CA GLN A 11 -4.19 -8.33 -0.50
C GLN A 11 -4.63 -8.97 -1.83
N ARG A 12 -5.03 -10.23 -1.77
CA ARG A 12 -5.54 -10.97 -2.93
C ARG A 12 -7.06 -10.81 -3.03
N PHE A 13 -7.62 -11.05 -4.21
CA PHE A 13 -9.06 -11.04 -4.45
C PHE A 13 -9.78 -9.73 -4.07
N SER A 14 -9.14 -8.59 -4.34
CA SER A 14 -9.73 -7.27 -4.09
C SER A 14 -10.73 -6.93 -5.19
N LEU A 15 -11.98 -6.68 -4.80
CA LEU A 15 -13.10 -6.39 -5.72
C LEU A 15 -13.45 -4.90 -5.80
N HIS A 16 -12.97 -4.10 -4.85
CA HIS A 16 -13.38 -2.71 -4.67
C HIS A 16 -12.31 -1.69 -5.07
N ASP A 17 -11.06 -2.13 -5.29
CA ASP A 17 -9.92 -1.25 -5.61
C ASP A 17 -9.70 -1.08 -7.12
N GLY A 18 -10.80 -1.10 -7.88
CA GLY A 18 -10.82 -0.94 -9.33
C GLY A 18 -11.60 -2.05 -10.04
N PRO A 19 -11.67 -2.02 -11.39
CA PRO A 19 -12.44 -3.01 -12.16
C PRO A 19 -11.84 -4.41 -12.06
N GLY A 20 -12.72 -5.41 -11.91
CA GLY A 20 -12.39 -6.83 -11.86
C GLY A 20 -11.84 -7.32 -10.52
N ILE A 21 -11.21 -8.49 -10.52
CA ILE A 21 -10.55 -9.08 -9.35
C ILE A 21 -9.08 -8.70 -9.38
N ARG A 22 -8.58 -8.05 -8.31
CA ARG A 22 -7.21 -7.54 -8.24
C ARG A 22 -6.41 -8.15 -7.08
N THR A 23 -5.09 -8.18 -7.27
CA THR A 23 -4.15 -8.34 -6.15
C THR A 23 -3.50 -7.00 -5.91
N ASN A 24 -3.76 -6.41 -4.74
CA ASN A 24 -3.18 -5.15 -4.33
C ASN A 24 -1.85 -5.41 -3.63
N VAL A 25 -0.84 -4.63 -3.99
CA VAL A 25 0.47 -4.62 -3.32
C VAL A 25 0.64 -3.28 -2.65
N PHE A 26 0.60 -3.26 -1.32
CA PHE A 26 0.72 -2.03 -0.56
C PHE A 26 2.19 -1.77 -0.21
N LEU A 27 2.72 -0.67 -0.77
CA LEU A 27 4.10 -0.26 -0.57
C LEU A 27 4.27 0.55 0.71
N LYS A 28 5.42 0.36 1.36
CA LYS A 28 5.80 1.13 2.54
C LYS A 28 6.44 2.46 2.12
N GLY A 29 6.04 3.54 2.78
CA GLY A 29 6.61 4.88 2.62
C GLY A 29 5.60 5.87 2.02
N CYS A 30 4.84 6.55 2.88
CA CYS A 30 4.02 7.70 2.52
C CYS A 30 4.46 8.91 3.36
N PRO A 31 4.85 10.05 2.76
CA PRO A 31 5.31 11.23 3.49
C PRO A 31 4.15 12.08 4.05
N LEU A 32 2.92 11.81 3.62
CA LEU A 32 1.74 12.51 4.10
C LEU A 32 1.32 12.01 5.48
N HIS A 33 0.70 12.88 6.27
CA HIS A 33 0.21 12.56 7.61
C HIS A 33 -1.27 12.95 7.75
N CYS A 34 -2.09 12.39 6.87
CA CYS A 34 -3.53 12.65 6.85
C CYS A 34 -4.16 12.21 8.18
N VAL A 35 -5.04 13.05 8.76
CA VAL A 35 -5.74 12.77 10.03
C VAL A 35 -6.61 11.50 9.93
N TRP A 36 -7.12 11.18 8.75
CA TRP A 36 -7.95 10.02 8.44
C TRP A 36 -7.21 8.93 7.66
N CYS A 37 -5.90 8.79 7.83
CA CYS A 37 -5.14 7.77 7.10
C CYS A 37 -5.71 6.37 7.39
N HIS A 38 -6.23 5.69 6.36
CA HIS A 38 -6.73 4.32 6.48
C HIS A 38 -5.64 3.27 6.58
N ASN A 39 -4.39 3.61 6.19
CA ASN A 39 -3.24 2.70 6.21
C ASN A 39 -2.06 3.37 6.95
N PRO A 40 -2.17 3.65 8.27
CA PRO A 40 -1.10 4.29 9.05
C PRO A 40 0.21 3.47 9.07
N GLU A 41 0.12 2.16 8.91
CA GLU A 41 1.24 1.24 8.72
C GLU A 41 2.01 1.49 7.42
N GLY A 42 1.46 2.23 6.46
CA GLY A 42 2.13 2.65 5.22
C GLY A 42 3.00 3.89 5.38
N LEU A 43 2.86 4.65 6.47
CA LEU A 43 3.58 5.91 6.69
C LEU A 43 5.11 5.72 6.73
N SER A 44 5.86 6.68 6.19
CA SER A 44 7.32 6.73 6.39
C SER A 44 7.63 7.02 7.85
N LYS A 45 8.65 6.37 8.42
CA LYS A 45 9.20 6.78 9.72
C LYS A 45 9.78 8.20 9.55
N LYS A 46 9.50 9.09 10.51
CA LYS A 46 10.15 10.40 10.58
C LYS A 46 11.66 10.24 10.76
#